data_AF-A0A7C4Q1N2-F1
#
_entry.id   AF-A0A7C4Q1N2-F1
#
_cell.length_a   1.000
_cell.length_b   1.000
_cell.length_c   1.000
_cell.angle_alpha   90.00
_cell.angle_beta   90.00
_cell.angle_gamma   90.00
#
_symmetry.space_group_name_H-M   'P 1'
#
loop_
_entity.id
_entity.type
_entity.pdbx_description
1 polymer ?
#
loop_
_entity_poly.entity_id
_entity_poly.type
_entity_poly.pdbx_seq_one_letter_code
_entity_poly.pdbx_strand_id
1 'polypeptide(L)'
;MKSKGFTLIEVIVAVAIFAIIVVSLGLAFNQAIKISSKAKQNMDVAQLINKAVEKMYFQMGSDDTHFTETVFSLPDYTGNELKFGNDEYKVTYTLKRVAADYDLIMELGSNNALTVYKRVYDTANSGIRYEFALIVIPNLNNEVALDVYKEMNISDVAKYCFNGVAIDIQNPTYKIYYKKSYASNMKIKIEGIFKMQSGTLTSDYTNQILEIWSKDFNVSVPAPTASPTGNFITSRPTIKFISAVNSKYYHQLFEVKIELWNLNKNKKVKEYKFITRG
;
A
#
# COMPACT_ATOMS: atom_id res chain seq x y z
N MET A 1 28.94 72.53 -43.59
CA MET A 1 27.78 71.64 -43.32
C MET A 1 27.17 72.07 -42.00
N LYS A 2 25.96 72.66 -41.99
CA LYS A 2 25.28 73.12 -40.76
C LYS A 2 24.70 71.89 -40.04
N SER A 3 25.12 71.63 -38.80
CA SER A 3 24.42 70.67 -37.93
C SER A 3 23.03 71.23 -37.64
N LYS A 4 21.99 70.51 -38.07
CA LYS A 4 20.62 70.79 -37.62
C LYS A 4 20.53 70.29 -36.18
N GLY A 5 20.61 71.21 -35.22
CA GLY A 5 20.40 70.87 -33.80
C GLY A 5 18.97 70.42 -33.59
N PHE A 6 18.78 69.32 -32.85
CA PHE A 6 17.47 68.80 -32.48
C PHE A 6 16.69 69.84 -31.68
N THR A 7 15.40 69.99 -31.98
CA THR A 7 14.51 70.85 -31.19
C THR A 7 14.10 70.15 -29.89
N LEU A 8 13.90 70.91 -28.80
CA LEU A 8 13.44 70.37 -27.52
C LEU A 8 12.14 69.56 -27.66
N ILE A 9 11.27 69.97 -28.59
CA ILE A 9 10.01 69.31 -28.91
C ILE A 9 10.24 67.91 -29.51
N GLU A 10 11.18 67.75 -30.45
CA GLU A 10 11.51 66.42 -31.00
C GLU A 10 12.00 65.46 -29.92
N VAL A 11 12.77 65.94 -28.94
CA VAL A 11 13.26 65.12 -27.83
C VAL A 11 12.09 64.67 -26.94
N ILE A 12 11.17 65.58 -26.59
CA ILE A 12 10.00 65.25 -25.76
C ILE A 12 9.09 64.25 -26.49
N VAL A 13 8.84 64.45 -27.79
CA VAL A 13 8.00 63.55 -28.59
C VAL A 13 8.66 62.17 -28.71
N ALA A 14 9.97 62.09 -28.94
CA ALA A 14 10.70 60.82 -29.01
C ALA A 14 10.64 60.05 -27.68
N VAL A 15 10.84 60.73 -26.55
CA VAL A 15 10.75 60.10 -25.22
C VAL A 15 9.33 59.65 -24.90
N ALA A 16 8.31 60.42 -25.28
CA ALA A 16 6.91 60.04 -25.08
C ALA A 16 6.53 58.78 -25.88
N ILE A 17 6.91 58.72 -27.16
CA ILE A 17 6.69 57.53 -28.01
C ILE A 17 7.44 56.32 -27.44
N PHE A 18 8.70 56.50 -27.03
CA PHE A 18 9.50 55.44 -26.43
C PHE A 18 8.87 54.92 -25.13
N ALA A 19 8.39 55.81 -24.25
CA ALA A 19 7.73 55.42 -23.00
C ALA A 19 6.45 54.61 -23.23
N ILE A 20 5.62 55.00 -24.19
CA ILE A 20 4.39 54.28 -24.55
C ILE A 20 4.72 52.86 -25.04
N ILE A 21 5.77 52.70 -25.84
CA ILE A 21 6.20 51.40 -26.37
C ILE A 21 6.81 50.53 -25.25
N VAL A 22 7.70 51.08 -24.43
CA VAL A 22 8.39 50.29 -23.38
C VAL A 22 7.42 49.80 -22.31
N VAL A 23 6.47 50.63 -21.88
CA VAL A 23 5.49 50.23 -20.87
C VAL A 23 4.59 49.10 -21.37
N SER A 24 4.07 49.22 -22.60
CA SER A 24 3.19 48.21 -23.18
C SER A 24 3.91 46.86 -23.40
N LEU A 25 5.14 46.90 -23.92
CA LEU A 25 5.99 45.71 -24.06
C LEU A 25 6.34 45.10 -22.68
N GLY A 26 6.70 45.93 -21.69
CA GLY A 26 7.04 45.46 -20.35
C GLY A 26 5.91 44.67 -19.67
N LEU A 27 4.66 45.14 -19.82
CA LEU A 27 3.48 44.42 -19.31
C LEU A 27 3.26 43.08 -20.03
N ALA A 28 3.42 43.04 -21.35
CA ALA A 28 3.28 41.83 -22.14
C ALA A 28 4.36 40.79 -21.82
N PHE A 29 5.62 41.20 -21.69
CA PHE A 29 6.72 40.32 -21.29
C PHE A 29 6.51 39.73 -19.89
N ASN A 30 6.08 40.54 -18.92
CA ASN A 30 5.79 40.06 -17.57
C ASN A 30 4.67 38.99 -17.57
N GLN A 31 3.62 39.19 -18.37
CA GLN A 31 2.57 38.19 -18.52
C GLN A 31 3.09 36.91 -19.18
N ALA A 32 3.87 37.03 -20.26
CA ALA A 32 4.44 35.88 -20.95
C ALA A 32 5.36 35.06 -20.05
N ILE A 33 6.23 35.71 -19.26
CA ILE A 33 7.11 35.05 -18.29
C ILE A 33 6.29 34.34 -17.22
N LYS A 34 5.24 34.97 -16.69
CA LYS A 34 4.37 34.37 -15.66
C LYS A 34 3.63 33.13 -16.20
N ILE A 35 3.13 33.19 -17.42
CA ILE A 35 2.45 32.06 -18.08
C ILE A 35 3.45 30.93 -18.34
N SER A 36 4.62 31.24 -18.90
CA SER A 36 5.67 30.26 -19.19
C SER A 36 6.18 29.58 -17.92
N SER A 37 6.42 30.35 -16.85
CA SER A 37 6.85 29.83 -15.55
C SER A 37 5.79 28.89 -14.94
N LYS A 38 4.50 29.27 -14.99
CA LYS A 38 3.41 28.42 -14.51
C LYS A 38 3.25 27.16 -15.35
N ALA A 39 3.40 27.26 -16.68
CA ALA A 39 3.35 26.13 -17.58
C ALA A 39 4.49 25.13 -17.31
N LYS A 40 5.72 25.64 -17.13
CA LYS A 40 6.88 24.82 -16.71
C LYS A 40 6.61 24.12 -15.39
N GLN A 41 6.16 24.84 -14.37
CA GLN A 41 5.85 24.26 -13.06
C GLN A 41 4.80 23.14 -13.16
N ASN A 42 3.75 23.34 -13.97
CA ASN A 42 2.73 22.31 -14.18
C ASN A 42 3.29 21.07 -14.88
N MET A 43 4.19 21.26 -15.85
CA MET A 43 4.87 20.15 -16.53
C MET A 43 5.78 19.37 -15.58
N ASP A 44 6.58 20.07 -14.77
CA ASP A 44 7.45 19.46 -13.77
C ASP A 44 6.64 18.64 -12.75
N VAL A 45 5.53 19.20 -12.26
CA VAL A 45 4.59 18.52 -11.34
C VAL A 45 3.96 17.29 -11.98
N ALA A 46 3.59 17.34 -13.26
CA ALA A 46 3.00 16.21 -13.98
C ALA A 46 4.00 15.05 -14.16
N GLN A 47 5.28 15.35 -14.39
CA GLN A 47 6.31 14.31 -14.45
C GLN A 47 6.60 13.72 -13.06
N LEU A 48 6.61 14.58 -12.03
CA LEU A 48 6.87 14.18 -10.66
C LEU A 48 5.80 13.24 -10.11
N ILE A 49 4.51 13.49 -10.41
CA ILE A 49 3.43 12.63 -9.90
C ILE A 49 3.48 11.23 -10.49
N ASN A 50 3.86 11.06 -11.76
CA ASN A 50 3.99 9.73 -12.37
C ASN A 50 5.06 8.90 -11.66
N LYS A 51 6.26 9.49 -11.47
CA LYS A 51 7.35 8.85 -10.73
C LYS A 51 6.97 8.55 -9.28
N ALA A 52 6.27 9.48 -8.63
CA ALA A 52 5.81 9.32 -7.26
C ALA A 52 4.85 8.14 -7.11
N VAL A 53 3.89 8.00 -8.04
CA VAL A 53 2.94 6.89 -8.04
C VAL A 53 3.66 5.55 -8.28
N GLU A 54 4.60 5.48 -9.22
CA GLU A 54 5.41 4.28 -9.45
C GLU A 54 6.21 3.88 -8.20
N LYS A 55 6.87 4.85 -7.57
CA LYS A 55 7.65 4.62 -6.35
C LYS A 55 6.76 4.17 -5.20
N MET A 56 5.58 4.77 -5.07
CA MET A 56 4.59 4.40 -4.06
C MET A 56 4.16 2.94 -4.23
N TYR A 57 3.75 2.51 -5.43
CA TYR A 57 3.38 1.12 -5.67
C TYR A 57 4.53 0.18 -5.35
N PHE A 58 5.76 0.51 -5.77
CA PHE A 58 6.93 -0.29 -5.41
C PHE A 58 7.10 -0.44 -3.89
N GLN A 59 6.99 0.67 -3.14
CA GLN A 59 7.09 0.67 -1.68
C GLN A 59 5.96 -0.12 -1.02
N MET A 60 4.71 0.08 -1.44
CA MET A 60 3.54 -0.69 -0.97
C MET A 60 3.72 -2.19 -1.19
N GLY A 61 4.27 -2.59 -2.33
CA GLY A 61 4.55 -4.00 -2.64
C GLY A 61 5.57 -4.64 -1.73
N SER A 62 6.54 -3.85 -1.27
CA SER A 62 7.55 -4.30 -0.31
C SER A 62 7.09 -4.23 1.16
N ASP A 63 6.00 -3.50 1.44
CA ASP A 63 5.58 -3.23 2.82
C ASP A 63 4.87 -4.44 3.46
N ASP A 64 5.44 -4.95 4.56
CA ASP A 64 4.87 -6.05 5.35
C ASP A 64 4.93 -5.74 6.87
N THR A 65 5.03 -4.46 7.23
CA THR A 65 5.23 -4.03 8.63
C THR A 65 4.06 -3.25 9.19
N HIS A 66 3.29 -2.52 8.37
CA HIS A 66 2.24 -1.61 8.84
C HIS A 66 0.83 -2.24 8.85
N PHE A 67 0.72 -3.55 9.06
CA PHE A 67 -0.60 -4.21 9.13
C PHE A 67 -1.36 -3.94 10.44
N THR A 68 -0.65 -3.61 11.51
CA THR A 68 -1.24 -3.21 12.81
C THR A 68 -1.79 -1.79 12.78
N GLU A 69 -1.38 -1.00 11.79
CA GLU A 69 -1.79 0.38 11.59
C GLU A 69 -2.91 0.46 10.55
N THR A 70 -3.92 1.30 10.81
CA THR A 70 -4.94 1.65 9.81
C THR A 70 -4.46 2.75 8.89
N VAL A 71 -3.73 3.73 9.43
CA VAL A 71 -3.13 4.84 8.69
C VAL A 71 -1.63 4.84 8.95
N PHE A 72 -0.84 4.83 7.89
CA PHE A 72 0.62 4.80 7.96
C PHE A 72 1.24 5.60 6.82
N SER A 73 2.52 5.93 6.93
CA SER A 73 3.27 6.69 5.93
C SER A 73 4.35 5.82 5.30
N LEU A 74 4.56 5.97 3.99
CA LEU A 74 5.72 5.37 3.33
C LEU A 74 6.92 6.31 3.43
N PRO A 75 8.15 5.78 3.25
CA PRO A 75 9.34 6.61 3.21
C PRO A 75 9.23 7.70 2.13
N ASP A 76 9.62 8.91 2.51
CA ASP A 76 9.62 10.06 1.63
C ASP A 76 10.43 9.78 0.35
N TYR A 77 9.92 10.26 -0.78
CA TYR A 77 10.63 10.19 -2.05
C TYR A 77 11.34 11.51 -2.32
N THR A 78 12.67 11.43 -2.32
CA THR A 78 13.61 12.52 -2.55
C THR A 78 14.73 12.02 -3.44
N GLY A 79 15.34 12.90 -4.24
CA GLY A 79 16.50 12.53 -5.03
C GLY A 79 16.71 13.41 -6.25
N ASN A 80 17.81 13.17 -6.97
CA ASN A 80 18.16 13.95 -8.16
C ASN A 80 17.13 13.83 -9.29
N GLU A 81 16.38 12.73 -9.32
CA GLU A 81 15.28 12.48 -10.27
C GLU A 81 14.04 13.37 -10.05
N LEU A 82 14.01 14.10 -8.93
CA LEU A 82 13.01 15.10 -8.56
C LEU A 82 13.58 16.53 -8.59
N LYS A 83 14.69 16.74 -9.30
CA LYS A 83 15.26 18.07 -9.55
C LYS A 83 14.92 18.53 -10.96
N PHE A 84 14.31 19.71 -11.05
CA PHE A 84 13.95 20.33 -12.33
C PHE A 84 14.57 21.73 -12.41
N GLY A 85 15.76 21.81 -13.02
CA GLY A 85 16.58 23.01 -12.96
C GLY A 85 17.00 23.31 -11.51
N ASN A 86 16.65 24.50 -11.02
CA ASN A 86 16.98 24.95 -9.66
C ASN A 86 15.90 24.59 -8.62
N ASP A 87 14.81 23.92 -9.00
CA ASP A 87 13.77 23.49 -8.07
C ASP A 87 14.01 22.02 -7.68
N GLU A 88 14.05 21.75 -6.37
CA GLU A 88 14.13 20.41 -5.79
C GLU A 88 12.82 20.07 -5.09
N TYR A 89 12.31 18.86 -5.34
CA TYR A 89 11.03 18.41 -4.82
C TYR A 89 11.18 17.19 -3.90
N LYS A 90 10.25 17.11 -2.95
CA LYS A 90 10.03 15.99 -2.03
C LYS A 90 8.60 15.52 -2.16
N VAL A 91 8.39 14.21 -2.10
CA VAL A 91 7.05 13.61 -2.08
C VAL A 91 6.86 12.84 -0.79
N THR A 92 5.72 13.06 -0.14
CA THR A 92 5.32 12.33 1.05
C THR A 92 4.06 11.52 0.76
N TYR A 93 3.98 10.32 1.32
CA TYR A 93 2.86 9.40 1.11
C TYR A 93 2.20 9.08 2.44
N THR A 94 0.88 9.16 2.49
CA THR A 94 0.07 8.67 3.60
C THR A 94 -0.99 7.74 3.05
N LEU A 95 -1.10 6.55 3.64
CA LEU A 95 -2.03 5.52 3.23
C LEU A 95 -2.94 5.18 4.38
N LYS A 96 -4.22 5.02 4.06
CA LYS A 96 -5.24 4.52 4.97
C LYS A 96 -5.82 3.23 4.39
N ARG A 97 -5.74 2.12 5.13
CA ARG A 97 -6.37 0.85 4.74
C ARG A 97 -7.87 0.92 4.98
N VAL A 98 -8.64 0.96 3.89
CA VAL A 98 -10.11 1.10 3.91
C VAL A 98 -10.79 -0.26 3.99
N ALA A 99 -10.28 -1.25 3.25
CA ALA A 99 -10.80 -2.61 3.25
C ALA A 99 -9.67 -3.63 3.11
N ALA A 100 -9.83 -4.80 3.74
CA ALA A 100 -8.97 -5.94 3.51
C ALA A 100 -9.69 -7.27 3.75
N ASP A 101 -9.40 -8.25 2.90
CA ASP A 101 -10.10 -9.52 2.95
C ASP A 101 -9.44 -10.54 3.88
N TYR A 102 -8.14 -10.45 4.19
CA TYR A 102 -7.52 -11.48 5.02
C TYR A 102 -8.16 -11.54 6.40
N ASP A 103 -8.55 -12.73 6.83
CA ASP A 103 -9.10 -12.94 8.17
C ASP A 103 -7.97 -12.89 9.22
N LEU A 104 -6.82 -13.47 8.87
CA LEU A 104 -5.64 -13.57 9.71
C LEU A 104 -4.36 -13.17 8.97
N ILE A 105 -3.43 -12.58 9.71
CA ILE A 105 -2.02 -12.48 9.35
C ILE A 105 -1.22 -13.38 10.29
N MET A 106 -0.43 -14.27 9.73
CA MET A 106 0.46 -15.17 10.45
C MET A 106 1.91 -14.81 10.16
N GLU A 107 2.67 -14.48 11.20
CA GLU A 107 4.08 -14.14 11.09
C GLU A 107 4.92 -15.17 11.84
N LEU A 108 5.81 -15.85 11.10
CA LEU A 108 6.76 -16.79 11.68
C LEU A 108 8.02 -16.06 12.15
N GLY A 109 8.16 -15.94 13.47
CA GLY A 109 9.30 -15.29 14.11
C GLY A 109 10.55 -16.16 14.18
N SER A 110 11.67 -15.57 14.60
CA SER A 110 12.98 -16.22 14.74
C SER A 110 13.02 -17.35 15.76
N ASN A 111 12.11 -17.34 16.74
CA ASN A 111 12.09 -18.30 17.86
C ASN A 111 11.23 -19.55 17.56
N ASN A 112 10.96 -19.83 16.27
CA ASN A 112 9.99 -20.84 15.84
C ASN A 112 8.60 -20.64 16.46
N ALA A 113 8.20 -19.39 16.73
CA ALA A 113 6.88 -19.06 17.23
C ALA A 113 6.04 -18.44 16.11
N LEU A 114 4.76 -18.80 16.06
CA LEU A 114 3.80 -18.22 15.12
C LEU A 114 3.02 -17.11 15.82
N THR A 115 3.26 -15.86 15.43
CA THR A 115 2.43 -14.74 15.89
C THR A 115 1.23 -14.62 14.95
N VAL A 116 0.02 -14.57 15.53
CA VAL A 116 -1.22 -14.47 14.76
C VAL A 116 -1.91 -13.14 15.08
N TYR A 117 -2.27 -12.41 14.03
CA TYR A 117 -3.06 -11.20 14.10
C TYR A 117 -4.41 -11.43 13.42
N LYS A 118 -5.49 -10.90 14.02
CA LYS A 118 -6.85 -11.00 13.50
C LYS A 118 -7.31 -9.69 12.88
N ARG A 119 -8.12 -9.78 11.83
CA ARG A 119 -8.76 -8.61 11.20
C ARG A 119 -9.74 -7.94 12.17
N VAL A 120 -9.61 -6.62 12.34
CA VAL A 120 -10.51 -5.80 13.16
C VAL A 120 -10.84 -4.51 12.41
N TYR A 121 -12.10 -4.06 12.55
CA TYR A 121 -12.51 -2.74 12.09
C TYR A 121 -12.11 -1.68 13.11
N ASP A 122 -11.28 -0.72 12.68
CA ASP A 122 -10.92 0.44 13.47
C ASP A 122 -12.00 1.52 13.30
N THR A 123 -12.83 1.68 14.33
CA THR A 123 -13.91 2.67 14.36
C THR A 123 -13.39 4.11 14.43
N ALA A 124 -12.21 4.35 15.00
CA ALA A 124 -11.64 5.69 15.12
C ALA A 124 -11.14 6.21 13.77
N ASN A 125 -10.54 5.34 12.97
CA ASN A 125 -9.99 5.69 11.67
C ASN A 125 -10.90 5.30 10.50
N SER A 126 -12.05 4.66 10.74
CA SER A 126 -12.95 4.11 9.73
C SER A 126 -12.21 3.26 8.69
N GLY A 127 -11.52 2.22 9.15
CA GLY A 127 -10.70 1.36 8.29
C GLY A 127 -10.39 0.00 8.90
N ILE A 128 -9.41 -0.71 8.32
CA ILE A 128 -9.03 -2.06 8.76
C ILE A 128 -7.61 -2.08 9.31
N ARG A 129 -7.44 -2.73 10.46
CA ARG A 129 -6.14 -3.12 11.01
C ARG A 129 -6.15 -4.57 11.45
N TYR A 130 -4.97 -5.10 11.69
CA TYR A 130 -4.80 -6.44 12.25
C TYR A 130 -4.30 -6.31 13.69
N GLU A 131 -5.14 -6.76 14.62
CA GLU A 131 -4.83 -6.73 16.04
C GLU A 131 -4.16 -8.04 16.45
N PHE A 132 -3.19 -7.96 17.37
CA PHE A 132 -2.58 -9.13 17.96
C PHE A 132 -3.66 -10.05 18.55
N ALA A 133 -3.64 -11.33 18.17
CA ALA A 133 -4.58 -12.32 18.70
C ALA A 133 -3.88 -13.27 19.67
N LEU A 134 -2.80 -13.92 19.25
CA LEU A 134 -2.06 -14.88 20.06
C LEU A 134 -0.66 -15.17 19.51
N ILE A 135 0.14 -15.87 20.31
CA ILE A 135 1.40 -16.52 19.90
C ILE A 135 1.24 -18.02 20.08
N VAL A 136 1.56 -18.79 19.04
CA VAL A 136 1.57 -20.26 19.08
C VAL A 136 3.01 -20.75 19.15
N ILE A 137 3.27 -21.62 20.11
CA ILE A 137 4.52 -22.38 20.20
C ILE A 137 4.28 -23.75 19.55
N PRO A 138 5.18 -24.23 18.68
CA PRO A 138 5.04 -25.53 18.06
C PRO A 138 5.16 -26.65 19.10
N ASN A 139 4.58 -27.79 18.75
CA ASN A 139 4.71 -29.01 19.54
C ASN A 139 6.14 -29.60 19.44
N LEU A 140 6.37 -30.73 20.10
CA LEU A 140 7.67 -31.44 20.10
C LEU A 140 8.16 -31.83 18.69
N ASN A 141 7.27 -31.94 17.71
CA ASN A 141 7.60 -32.26 16.32
C ASN A 141 7.90 -31.02 15.47
N ASN A 142 7.99 -29.83 16.09
CA ASN A 142 8.05 -28.53 15.43
C ASN A 142 6.81 -28.25 14.55
N GLU A 143 5.64 -28.75 14.94
CA GLU A 143 4.40 -28.59 14.18
C GLU A 143 3.36 -27.75 14.93
N VAL A 144 2.60 -26.95 14.18
CA VAL A 144 1.41 -26.25 14.61
C VAL A 144 0.22 -26.80 13.83
N ALA A 145 -0.77 -27.37 14.51
CA ALA A 145 -2.03 -27.73 13.90
C ALA A 145 -2.93 -26.49 13.80
N LEU A 146 -3.43 -26.21 12.60
CA LEU A 146 -4.44 -25.19 12.35
C LEU A 146 -5.69 -25.88 11.79
N ASP A 147 -6.72 -25.95 12.63
CA ASP A 147 -8.05 -26.44 12.26
C ASP A 147 -8.98 -25.24 12.06
N VAL A 148 -9.65 -25.18 10.92
CA VAL A 148 -10.58 -24.08 10.59
C VAL A 148 -12.00 -24.64 10.60
N TYR A 149 -12.91 -23.99 11.30
CA TYR A 149 -14.31 -24.40 11.39
C TYR A 149 -15.23 -23.31 10.88
N LYS A 150 -16.25 -23.68 10.09
CA LYS A 150 -17.30 -22.79 9.58
C LYS A 150 -18.63 -23.08 10.28
N GLU A 151 -19.24 -22.07 10.89
CA GLU A 151 -20.60 -22.17 11.42
C GLU A 151 -21.61 -22.35 10.28
N MET A 152 -22.53 -23.31 10.44
CA MET A 152 -23.50 -23.66 9.40
C MET A 152 -24.89 -23.04 9.61
N ASN A 153 -25.23 -22.59 10.84
CA ASN A 153 -26.65 -22.40 11.18
C ASN A 153 -27.09 -20.94 11.42
N ILE A 154 -26.36 -20.11 12.19
CA ILE A 154 -26.97 -18.89 12.79
C ILE A 154 -26.17 -17.60 12.56
N SER A 155 -24.85 -17.69 12.39
CA SER A 155 -23.98 -16.52 12.24
C SER A 155 -22.84 -16.85 11.28
N ASP A 156 -22.49 -15.92 10.40
CA ASP A 156 -21.33 -16.07 9.51
C ASP A 156 -20.04 -15.90 10.32
N VAL A 157 -19.63 -17.00 10.95
CA VAL A 157 -18.49 -17.05 11.88
C VAL A 157 -17.62 -18.22 11.50
N ALA A 158 -16.31 -17.97 11.50
CA ALA A 158 -15.31 -19.03 11.45
C ALA A 158 -14.48 -19.05 12.73
N LYS A 159 -14.06 -20.24 13.13
CA LYS A 159 -13.17 -20.47 14.25
C LYS A 159 -11.86 -21.06 13.74
N TYR A 160 -10.75 -20.40 14.04
CA TYR A 160 -9.40 -20.84 13.67
C TYR A 160 -8.70 -21.34 14.93
N CYS A 161 -8.51 -22.65 15.03
CA CYS A 161 -7.95 -23.32 16.19
C CYS A 161 -6.47 -23.65 15.95
N PHE A 162 -5.58 -23.00 16.69
CA PHE A 162 -4.14 -23.25 16.69
C PHE A 162 -3.75 -24.09 17.90
N ASN A 163 -3.37 -25.36 17.69
CA ASN A 163 -3.06 -26.30 18.79
C ASN A 163 -4.14 -26.31 19.90
N GLY A 164 -5.41 -26.18 19.51
CA GLY A 164 -6.56 -26.13 20.42
C GLY A 164 -6.95 -24.74 20.94
N VAL A 165 -6.14 -23.69 20.69
CA VAL A 165 -6.48 -22.30 21.04
C VAL A 165 -7.24 -21.65 19.89
N ALA A 166 -8.46 -21.19 20.15
CA ALA A 166 -9.37 -20.68 19.14
C ALA A 166 -9.33 -19.16 18.97
N ILE A 167 -9.44 -18.70 17.72
CA ILE A 167 -9.74 -17.31 17.34
C ILE A 167 -11.03 -17.32 16.53
N ASP A 168 -12.02 -16.53 16.97
CA ASP A 168 -13.27 -16.35 16.24
C ASP A 168 -13.18 -15.15 15.30
N ILE A 169 -13.63 -15.34 14.06
CA ILE A 169 -13.71 -14.31 13.01
C ILE A 169 -15.16 -14.17 12.57
N GLN A 170 -15.67 -12.95 12.62
CA GLN A 170 -16.99 -12.58 12.08
C GLN A 170 -16.86 -12.25 10.59
N ASN A 171 -17.84 -12.69 9.79
CA ASN A 171 -17.87 -12.54 8.33
C ASN A 171 -16.57 -13.01 7.65
N PRO A 172 -16.16 -14.27 7.86
CA PRO A 172 -14.90 -14.80 7.38
C PRO A 172 -14.83 -14.84 5.85
N THR A 173 -13.66 -14.54 5.28
CA THR A 173 -13.42 -14.68 3.84
C THR A 173 -12.65 -15.96 3.48
N TYR A 174 -12.17 -16.68 4.49
CA TYR A 174 -11.30 -17.85 4.41
C TYR A 174 -9.98 -17.55 3.68
N LYS A 175 -9.42 -16.37 3.93
CA LYS A 175 -8.12 -15.96 3.40
C LYS A 175 -7.15 -15.66 4.54
N ILE A 176 -5.96 -16.25 4.48
CA ILE A 176 -4.90 -16.05 5.47
C ILE A 176 -3.67 -15.51 4.75
N TYR A 177 -3.05 -14.46 5.28
CA TYR A 177 -1.73 -14.02 4.84
C TYR A 177 -0.65 -14.63 5.73
N TYR A 178 0.33 -15.29 5.13
CA TYR A 178 1.46 -15.90 5.80
C TYR A 178 2.76 -15.20 5.40
N LYS A 179 3.52 -14.77 6.40
CA LYS A 179 4.81 -14.10 6.25
C LYS A 179 5.89 -14.91 6.96
N LYS A 180 6.95 -15.28 6.23
CA LYS A 180 8.14 -15.92 6.80
C LYS A 180 9.21 -14.86 7.06
N SER A 181 9.58 -14.65 8.32
CA SER A 181 10.64 -13.67 8.65
C SER A 181 12.03 -14.31 8.69
N TYR A 182 12.16 -15.64 8.85
CA TYR A 182 13.43 -16.36 8.96
C TYR A 182 13.38 -17.81 8.43
N ALA A 183 14.54 -18.44 8.27
CA ALA A 183 14.69 -19.87 7.96
C ALA A 183 14.28 -20.74 9.17
N SER A 184 12.97 -20.81 9.44
CA SER A 184 12.39 -21.69 10.45
C SER A 184 12.01 -23.04 9.84
N ASN A 185 12.23 -24.10 10.63
CA ASN A 185 11.85 -25.49 10.34
C ASN A 185 10.45 -25.85 10.84
N MET A 186 9.70 -24.88 11.37
CA MET A 186 8.36 -25.09 11.88
C MET A 186 7.40 -25.42 10.73
N LYS A 187 6.53 -26.40 10.94
CA LYS A 187 5.49 -26.80 9.99
C LYS A 187 4.11 -26.41 10.50
N ILE A 188 3.25 -25.99 9.61
CA ILE A 188 1.83 -25.72 9.86
C ILE A 188 1.03 -26.80 9.16
N LYS A 189 0.37 -27.64 9.95
CA LYS A 189 -0.50 -28.70 9.45
C LYS A 189 -1.92 -28.16 9.34
N ILE A 190 -2.50 -28.24 8.14
CA ILE A 190 -3.85 -27.75 7.85
C ILE A 190 -4.57 -28.84 7.09
N GLU A 191 -5.70 -29.29 7.63
CA GLU A 191 -6.46 -30.40 7.05
C GLU A 191 -7.72 -29.96 6.30
N GLY A 192 -8.07 -28.67 6.34
CA GLY A 192 -9.18 -28.09 5.58
C GLY A 192 -10.09 -27.23 6.44
N ILE A 193 -11.32 -27.01 5.96
CA ILE A 193 -12.36 -26.30 6.71
C ILE A 193 -13.43 -27.31 7.11
N PHE A 194 -13.60 -27.50 8.41
CA PHE A 194 -14.59 -28.36 9.05
C PHE A 194 -15.90 -27.62 9.29
N LYS A 195 -17.00 -28.36 9.47
CA LYS A 195 -18.29 -27.80 9.88
C LYS A 195 -18.29 -27.56 11.39
N MET A 196 -18.96 -26.49 11.78
CA MET A 196 -19.39 -26.22 13.14
C MET A 196 -20.91 -26.02 13.12
N GLN A 197 -21.59 -26.63 14.08
CA GLN A 197 -23.05 -26.53 14.20
C GLN A 197 -23.39 -25.98 15.57
N SER A 198 -23.86 -24.72 15.60
CA SER A 198 -24.24 -24.03 16.83
C SER A 198 -23.12 -24.05 17.87
N GLY A 199 -21.89 -23.77 17.43
CA GLY A 199 -20.68 -23.81 18.26
C GLY A 199 -20.07 -25.20 18.49
N THR A 200 -20.76 -26.29 18.13
CA THR A 200 -20.22 -27.66 18.24
C THR A 200 -19.28 -27.96 17.07
N LEU A 201 -18.02 -28.27 17.38
CA LEU A 201 -17.01 -28.66 16.40
C LEU A 201 -17.26 -30.08 15.90
N THR A 202 -17.20 -30.29 14.59
CA THR A 202 -17.40 -31.61 13.97
C THR A 202 -16.16 -32.04 13.19
N SER A 203 -16.08 -33.33 12.84
CA SER A 203 -15.07 -33.87 11.92
C SER A 203 -15.50 -33.80 10.45
N ASP A 204 -16.69 -33.28 10.15
CA ASP A 204 -17.20 -33.17 8.79
C ASP A 204 -16.54 -32.00 8.06
N TYR A 205 -16.14 -32.21 6.81
CA TYR A 205 -15.57 -31.16 5.98
C TYR A 205 -16.64 -30.32 5.28
N THR A 206 -16.26 -29.10 4.93
CA THR A 206 -16.99 -28.22 4.02
C THR A 206 -16.35 -28.23 2.63
N ASN A 207 -17.09 -27.73 1.64
CA ASN A 207 -16.56 -27.48 0.28
C ASN A 207 -15.89 -26.09 0.16
N GLN A 208 -15.75 -25.36 1.26
CA GLN A 208 -15.16 -24.03 1.25
C GLN A 208 -13.66 -24.12 0.94
N ILE A 209 -13.18 -23.21 0.09
CA ILE A 209 -11.75 -23.10 -0.20
C ILE A 209 -11.10 -22.21 0.85
N LEU A 210 -10.02 -22.70 1.45
CA LEU A 210 -9.11 -21.92 2.28
C LEU A 210 -7.94 -21.44 1.42
N GLU A 211 -7.75 -20.12 1.34
CA GLU A 211 -6.65 -19.53 0.59
C GLU A 211 -5.56 -19.05 1.55
N ILE A 212 -4.33 -19.50 1.29
CA ILE A 212 -3.15 -19.11 2.05
C ILE A 212 -2.25 -18.34 1.10
N TRP A 213 -2.04 -17.07 1.43
CA TRP A 213 -1.35 -16.11 0.62
C TRP A 213 0.04 -15.83 1.21
N SER A 214 1.08 -15.85 0.39
CA SER A 214 2.42 -15.46 0.84
C SER A 214 3.26 -14.97 -0.32
N LYS A 215 4.10 -13.95 -0.08
CA LYS A 215 5.10 -13.52 -1.06
C LYS A 215 6.20 -14.57 -1.26
N ASP A 216 6.39 -15.44 -0.27
CA ASP A 216 7.46 -16.43 -0.26
C ASP A 216 7.07 -17.70 -1.04
N PHE A 217 5.82 -17.83 -1.47
CA PHE A 217 5.39 -18.96 -2.29
C PHE A 217 5.82 -18.77 -3.74
N ASN A 218 6.54 -19.76 -4.26
CA ASN A 218 6.91 -19.86 -5.66
C ASN A 218 6.00 -20.88 -6.36
N VAL A 219 4.81 -20.45 -6.79
CA VAL A 219 3.86 -21.34 -7.50
C VAL A 219 4.22 -21.42 -8.98
N SER A 220 5.24 -22.21 -9.30
CA SER A 220 5.52 -22.65 -10.68
C SER A 220 4.80 -23.95 -11.06
N VAL A 221 4.14 -24.64 -10.10
CA VAL A 221 3.37 -25.88 -10.38
C VAL A 221 2.18 -26.00 -9.42
N PRO A 222 0.95 -26.31 -9.91
CA PRO A 222 -0.19 -26.58 -9.04
C PRO A 222 -0.10 -28.03 -8.55
N ALA A 223 0.61 -28.26 -7.44
CA ALA A 223 0.53 -29.53 -6.73
C ALA A 223 -0.30 -29.37 -5.44
N PRO A 224 -1.33 -30.19 -5.20
CA PRO A 224 -2.23 -30.06 -4.05
C PRO A 224 -1.62 -30.47 -2.70
N THR A 225 -0.34 -30.85 -2.64
CA THR A 225 0.24 -31.57 -1.49
C THR A 225 1.49 -30.95 -0.87
N ALA A 226 2.08 -29.88 -1.42
CA ALA A 226 3.22 -29.25 -0.78
C ALA A 226 3.32 -27.76 -1.12
N SER A 227 3.45 -26.92 -0.08
CA SER A 227 3.91 -25.55 -0.27
C SER A 227 5.34 -25.59 -0.87
N PRO A 228 5.65 -24.75 -1.87
CA PRO A 228 7.00 -24.62 -2.42
C PRO A 228 8.08 -24.22 -1.39
N THR A 229 7.68 -23.78 -0.18
CA THR A 229 8.59 -23.37 0.91
C THR A 229 8.70 -24.37 2.07
N GLY A 230 8.08 -25.56 1.98
CA GLY A 230 8.31 -26.68 2.90
C GLY A 230 7.69 -26.56 4.31
N ASN A 231 7.07 -25.44 4.67
CA ASN A 231 6.53 -25.20 6.02
C ASN A 231 5.03 -25.51 6.16
N PHE A 232 4.33 -25.95 5.11
CA PHE A 232 2.91 -26.34 5.22
C PHE A 232 2.73 -27.80 4.84
N ILE A 233 1.94 -28.51 5.65
CA ILE A 233 1.48 -29.87 5.38
C ILE A 233 -0.03 -29.81 5.14
N THR A 234 -0.47 -30.22 3.95
CA THR A 234 -1.89 -30.33 3.59
C THR A 234 -2.13 -31.66 2.88
N SER A 235 -3.34 -32.20 3.05
CA SER A 235 -3.82 -33.40 2.37
C SER A 235 -5.08 -33.16 1.54
N ARG A 236 -5.59 -31.92 1.46
CA ARG A 236 -6.89 -31.61 0.84
C ARG A 236 -6.80 -30.66 -0.36
N PRO A 237 -7.62 -30.88 -1.40
CA PRO A 237 -7.72 -29.99 -2.55
C PRO A 237 -8.45 -28.66 -2.25
N THR A 238 -9.13 -28.56 -1.11
CA THR A 238 -9.81 -27.33 -0.66
C THR A 238 -8.85 -26.31 -0.05
N ILE A 239 -7.54 -26.58 -0.02
CA ILE A 239 -6.51 -25.64 0.42
C ILE A 239 -5.73 -25.16 -0.80
N LYS A 240 -5.66 -23.84 -0.99
CA LYS A 240 -4.90 -23.21 -2.08
C LYS A 240 -3.79 -22.34 -1.53
N PHE A 241 -2.58 -22.54 -2.03
CA PHE A 241 -1.45 -21.65 -1.79
C PHE A 241 -1.31 -20.67 -2.96
N ILE A 242 -1.28 -19.38 -2.66
CA ILE A 242 -1.24 -18.33 -3.67
C ILE A 242 -0.03 -17.44 -3.44
N SER A 243 0.79 -17.25 -4.47
CA SER A 243 1.89 -16.30 -4.42
C SER A 243 1.34 -14.88 -4.42
N ALA A 244 1.65 -14.13 -3.37
CA ALA A 244 1.32 -12.73 -3.28
C ALA A 244 2.15 -11.87 -4.26
N VAL A 245 3.26 -12.37 -4.82
CA VAL A 245 4.05 -11.61 -5.82
C VAL A 245 3.19 -11.18 -7.01
N ASN A 246 2.20 -12.01 -7.39
CA ASN A 246 1.31 -11.72 -8.52
C ASN A 246 0.02 -10.97 -8.11
N SER A 247 -0.31 -10.88 -6.81
CA SER A 247 -1.65 -10.47 -6.36
C SER A 247 -1.75 -10.00 -4.88
N LYS A 248 -0.66 -9.56 -4.22
CA LYS A 248 -0.57 -8.99 -2.84
C LYS A 248 -1.58 -7.86 -2.55
N TYR A 249 -2.09 -7.37 -3.65
CA TYR A 249 -2.75 -6.12 -3.95
C TYR A 249 -4.26 -6.27 -4.15
N TYR A 250 -4.68 -7.47 -4.56
CA TYR A 250 -6.06 -7.74 -4.93
C TYR A 250 -7.04 -7.68 -3.75
N HIS A 251 -6.54 -7.99 -2.55
CA HIS A 251 -7.35 -8.12 -1.33
C HIS A 251 -7.25 -6.93 -0.38
N GLN A 252 -6.66 -5.80 -0.81
CA GLN A 252 -6.51 -4.62 0.03
C GLN A 252 -6.89 -3.36 -0.75
N LEU A 253 -7.65 -2.47 -0.12
CA LEU A 253 -8.04 -1.18 -0.67
C LEU A 253 -7.48 -0.06 0.21
N PHE A 254 -6.79 0.89 -0.40
CA PHE A 254 -6.17 2.01 0.28
C PHE A 254 -6.70 3.35 -0.23
N GLU A 255 -6.96 4.26 0.70
CA GLU A 255 -7.03 5.69 0.42
C GLU A 255 -5.63 6.27 0.55
N VAL A 256 -5.13 6.83 -0.55
CA VAL A 256 -3.78 7.37 -0.65
C VAL A 256 -3.86 8.88 -0.71
N LYS A 257 -3.01 9.52 0.09
CA LYS A 257 -2.68 10.95 0.01
C LYS A 257 -1.22 11.11 -0.40
N ILE A 258 -0.99 11.83 -1.49
CA ILE A 258 0.34 12.22 -1.96
C ILE A 258 0.47 13.74 -1.82
N GLU A 259 1.49 14.20 -1.11
CA GLU A 259 1.82 15.64 -1.05
C GLU A 259 3.15 15.92 -1.74
N LEU A 260 3.14 16.92 -2.62
CA LEU A 260 4.31 17.39 -3.35
C LEU A 260 4.82 18.67 -2.69
N TRP A 261 6.07 18.66 -2.27
CA TRP A 261 6.73 19.77 -1.59
C TRP A 261 7.89 20.29 -2.42
N ASN A 262 8.01 21.60 -2.58
CA ASN A 262 9.22 22.22 -3.10
C ASN A 262 10.12 22.53 -1.90
N LEU A 263 11.29 21.90 -1.86
CA LEU A 263 12.21 22.00 -0.73
C LEU A 263 12.84 23.38 -0.63
N ASN A 264 13.22 23.98 -1.76
CA ASN A 264 13.89 25.29 -1.80
C ASN A 264 12.97 26.42 -1.33
N LYS A 265 11.67 26.30 -1.60
CA LYS A 265 10.63 27.27 -1.19
C LYS A 265 9.94 26.88 0.11
N ASN A 266 10.29 25.72 0.69
CA ASN A 266 9.62 25.09 1.83
C ASN A 266 8.09 25.18 1.78
N LYS A 267 7.50 24.80 0.63
CA LYS A 267 6.08 24.99 0.37
C LYS A 267 5.45 23.78 -0.30
N LYS A 268 4.26 23.39 0.19
CA LYS A 268 3.40 22.42 -0.49
C LYS A 268 2.92 23.00 -1.83
N VAL A 269 3.26 22.31 -2.90
CA VAL A 269 2.94 22.67 -4.28
C VAL A 269 1.60 22.11 -4.69
N LYS A 270 1.34 20.85 -4.34
CA LYS A 270 0.15 20.11 -4.74
C LYS A 270 -0.13 18.98 -3.76
N GLU A 271 -1.39 18.58 -3.69
CA GLU A 271 -1.85 17.40 -2.96
C GLU A 271 -2.77 16.59 -3.88
N TYR A 272 -2.63 15.28 -3.85
CA TYR A 272 -3.48 14.33 -4.56
C TYR A 272 -4.07 13.35 -3.56
N LYS A 273 -5.36 13.04 -3.73
CA LYS A 273 -6.05 11.98 -3.00
C LYS A 273 -6.77 11.08 -3.96
N PHE A 274 -6.59 9.78 -3.81
CA PHE A 274 -7.25 8.78 -4.64
C PHE A 274 -7.38 7.46 -3.89
N ILE A 275 -8.28 6.61 -4.39
CA ILE A 275 -8.41 5.23 -3.93
C ILE A 275 -7.61 4.36 -4.89
N THR A 276 -6.80 3.46 -4.34
CA THR A 276 -6.15 2.40 -5.11
C THR A 276 -6.40 1.07 -4.44
N ARG A 277 -6.53 0.01 -5.24
CA ARG A 277 -6.20 -1.31 -4.73
C ARG A 277 -4.71 -1.34 -4.44
N GLY A 278 -4.29 -2.16 -3.47
CA GLY A 278 -2.86 -2.45 -3.33
C GLY A 278 -2.27 -2.70 -4.71
#